data_AF-A7T1Z3-F1
#
_entry.id   AF-A7T1Z3-F1
#
_cell.length_a   1.000
_cell.length_b   1.000
_cell.length_c   1.000
_cell.angle_alpha   90.00
_cell.angle_beta   90.00
_cell.angle_gamma   90.00
#
_symmetry.space_group_name_H-M   'P 1'
#
loop_
_entity.id
_entity.type
_entity.pdbx_description
1 polymer ?
#
loop_
_entity_poly.entity_id
_entity_poly.type
_entity_poly.pdbx_seq_one_letter_code
_entity_poly.pdbx_strand_id
1 'polypeptide(L)'
;MEKDFFLDETIVIIFGDHGHRFGPFRKTLQGKLEERLPHMSITFPKSFPLKYPHLYENIKRNSNYLTTPFDMYATLQHILTYPFPPAGIKTGQSLFQPIEPLNRTCKSAGVEDHWCTCLDFEKVSTKSELVKSIAIFAVGHINKLLDFDARVKRLCRKLTLGEIKVALREMPNEKLQKFKMSYQDHHCDSCGAMFGEKAKDTMYRDALYQIHFVTFPNNGFYEASVKLEEGKPLKVVGDISRVDRFGTQPDCIKDTYVHLIKYCYCK
;
A
#
# COMPACT_ATOMS: atom_id res chain seq x y z
N MET A 1 -6.95 -21.34 29.52
CA MET A 1 -8.14 -20.85 28.80
C MET A 1 -8.80 -21.95 27.99
N GLU A 2 -8.10 -22.71 27.16
CA GLU A 2 -8.73 -23.82 26.39
C GLU A 2 -9.20 -25.03 27.23
N LYS A 3 -8.54 -25.33 28.35
CA LYS A 3 -8.87 -26.50 29.18
C LYS A 3 -10.23 -26.41 29.92
N ASP A 4 -10.82 -25.23 30.00
CA ASP A 4 -12.01 -24.96 30.81
C ASP A 4 -13.19 -24.42 29.97
N PHE A 5 -13.17 -24.57 28.64
CA PHE A 5 -14.21 -24.13 27.69
C PHE A 5 -14.57 -22.62 27.71
N PHE A 6 -13.82 -21.77 28.44
CA PHE A 6 -14.08 -20.33 28.52
C PHE A 6 -14.05 -19.60 27.16
N LEU A 7 -13.41 -20.18 26.15
CA LEU A 7 -13.32 -19.59 24.80
C LEU A 7 -14.49 -19.97 23.88
N ASP A 8 -15.40 -20.85 24.31
CA ASP A 8 -16.51 -21.33 23.47
C ASP A 8 -17.67 -20.33 23.35
N GLU A 9 -17.72 -19.33 24.24
CA GLU A 9 -18.71 -18.24 24.24
C GLU A 9 -18.08 -16.84 24.37
N THR A 10 -16.75 -16.74 24.33
CA THR A 10 -16.03 -15.48 24.55
C THR A 10 -15.32 -15.01 23.29
N ILE A 11 -15.55 -13.74 22.91
CA ILE A 11 -14.69 -13.03 21.95
C ILE A 11 -13.55 -12.38 22.75
N VAL A 12 -12.31 -12.73 22.44
CA VAL A 12 -11.12 -12.15 23.08
C VAL A 12 -10.52 -11.11 22.14
N ILE A 13 -10.36 -9.89 22.63
CA ILE A 13 -9.77 -8.78 21.88
C ILE A 13 -8.51 -8.34 22.63
N ILE A 14 -7.36 -8.31 21.95
CA ILE A 14 -6.09 -7.83 22.49
C ILE A 14 -5.58 -6.73 21.58
N PHE A 15 -5.28 -5.56 22.12
CA PHE A 15 -4.72 -4.45 21.36
C PHE A 15 -3.79 -3.58 22.20
N GLY A 16 -2.83 -2.93 21.53
CA GLY A 16 -1.98 -1.90 22.14
C GLY A 16 -2.60 -0.51 22.03
N ASP A 17 -2.34 0.35 23.01
CA ASP A 17 -2.64 1.78 22.93
C ASP A 17 -1.72 2.50 21.92
N HIS A 18 -0.49 2.03 21.82
CA HIS A 18 0.51 2.46 20.84
C HIS A 18 1.50 1.33 20.52
N GLY A 19 2.23 1.45 19.42
CA GLY A 19 3.37 0.58 19.14
C GLY A 19 4.65 1.07 19.81
N HIS A 20 5.79 0.92 19.13
CA HIS A 20 7.10 1.23 19.70
C HIS A 20 7.33 2.76 19.85
N ARG A 21 7.11 3.27 21.07
CA ARG A 21 7.05 4.71 21.35
C ARG A 21 8.37 5.38 21.73
N PHE A 22 9.38 4.63 22.18
CA PHE A 22 10.59 5.19 22.80
C PHE A 22 11.87 4.89 22.02
N GLY A 23 12.95 5.60 22.35
CA GLY A 23 14.29 5.33 21.80
C GLY A 23 14.58 5.97 20.43
N PRO A 24 15.81 5.80 19.91
CA PRO A 24 16.25 6.44 18.67
C PRO A 24 15.53 5.91 17.43
N PHE A 25 15.06 4.65 17.46
CA PHE A 25 14.31 4.05 16.36
C PHE A 25 13.04 4.83 16.03
N ARG A 26 12.34 5.35 17.05
CA ARG A 26 11.14 6.18 16.93
C ARG A 26 11.32 7.41 16.02
N LYS A 27 12.56 7.92 15.88
CA LYS A 27 12.90 9.08 15.03
C LYS A 27 13.06 8.72 13.55
N THR A 28 13.17 7.44 13.21
CA THR A 28 13.19 6.96 11.82
C THR A 28 11.78 6.88 11.27
N LEU A 29 11.63 6.93 9.95
CA LEU A 29 10.31 6.83 9.32
C LEU A 29 9.60 5.50 9.66
N GLN A 30 10.33 4.37 9.66
CA GLN A 30 9.77 3.09 10.08
C GLN A 30 9.27 3.16 11.52
N GLY A 31 10.08 3.67 12.45
CA GLY A 31 9.66 3.81 13.85
C GLY A 31 8.46 4.75 14.04
N LYS A 32 8.24 5.71 13.14
CA LYS A 32 7.02 6.54 13.14
C LYS A 32 5.77 5.75 12.77
N LEU A 33 5.87 4.84 11.80
CA LEU A 33 4.80 3.94 11.44
C LEU A 33 4.54 2.91 12.54
N GLU A 34 5.59 2.28 13.08
CA GLU A 34 5.45 1.29 14.15
C GLU A 34 4.77 1.85 15.39
N GLU A 35 5.04 3.09 15.81
CA GLU A 35 4.29 3.71 16.92
C GLU A 35 2.77 3.80 16.63
N ARG A 36 2.40 4.07 15.37
CA ARG A 36 1.03 4.35 14.91
C ARG A 36 0.26 3.10 14.51
N LEU A 37 0.93 1.96 14.44
CA LEU A 37 0.37 0.67 14.08
C LEU A 37 0.51 -0.32 15.24
N PRO A 38 -0.16 -0.05 16.39
CA PRO A 38 -0.19 -1.03 17.47
C PRO A 38 -0.82 -2.34 16.99
N HIS A 39 -0.35 -3.45 17.57
CA HIS A 39 -0.97 -4.74 17.33
C HIS A 39 -2.44 -4.74 17.80
N MET A 40 -3.30 -5.38 17.02
CA MET A 40 -4.67 -5.73 17.41
C MET A 40 -4.98 -7.13 16.90
N SER A 41 -5.55 -7.97 17.76
CA SER A 41 -6.06 -9.30 17.41
C SER A 41 -7.43 -9.54 18.02
N ILE A 42 -8.24 -10.33 17.32
CA ILE A 42 -9.57 -10.75 17.75
C ILE A 42 -9.65 -12.26 17.57
N THR A 43 -9.90 -12.96 18.66
CA THR A 43 -10.16 -14.40 18.68
C THR A 43 -11.64 -14.62 18.95
N PHE A 44 -12.29 -15.34 18.04
CA PHE A 44 -13.70 -15.70 18.17
C PHE A 44 -13.84 -17.14 18.66
N PRO A 45 -14.96 -17.48 19.31
CA PRO A 45 -15.32 -18.87 19.57
C PRO A 45 -15.36 -19.71 18.30
N LYS A 46 -15.03 -21.00 18.40
CA LYS A 46 -15.07 -21.93 17.26
C LYS A 46 -16.46 -22.02 16.60
N SER A 47 -17.52 -21.78 17.38
CA SER A 47 -18.91 -21.75 16.93
C SER A 47 -19.27 -20.48 16.14
N PHE A 48 -18.55 -19.37 16.34
CA PHE A 48 -18.86 -18.08 15.73
C PHE A 48 -18.87 -18.08 14.20
N PRO A 49 -17.86 -18.61 13.47
CA PRO A 49 -17.91 -18.67 12.00
C PRO A 49 -19.06 -19.54 11.47
N LEU A 50 -19.53 -20.51 12.25
CA LEU A 50 -20.66 -21.38 11.88
C LEU A 50 -22.00 -20.67 12.10
N LYS A 51 -22.12 -19.93 13.21
CA LYS A 51 -23.37 -19.26 13.61
C LYS A 51 -23.54 -17.88 12.93
N TYR A 52 -22.45 -17.18 12.67
CA TYR A 52 -22.41 -15.83 12.10
C TYR A 52 -21.42 -15.71 10.94
N PRO A 53 -21.57 -16.52 9.88
CA PRO A 53 -20.58 -16.61 8.80
C PRO A 53 -20.32 -15.25 8.13
N HIS A 54 -21.37 -14.46 7.89
CA HIS A 54 -21.22 -13.13 7.26
C HIS A 54 -20.44 -12.13 8.13
N LEU A 55 -20.67 -12.10 9.44
CA LEU A 55 -19.96 -11.18 10.33
C LEU A 55 -18.47 -11.57 10.42
N TYR A 56 -18.20 -12.88 10.49
CA TYR A 56 -16.85 -13.40 10.56
C TYR A 56 -16.05 -13.15 9.27
N GLU A 57 -16.66 -13.36 8.10
CA GLU A 57 -16.04 -13.04 6.82
C GLU A 57 -15.77 -11.54 6.67
N ASN A 58 -16.65 -10.68 7.16
CA ASN A 58 -16.39 -9.24 7.17
C ASN A 58 -15.19 -8.89 8.06
N ILE A 59 -15.06 -9.49 9.25
CA ILE A 59 -13.88 -9.28 10.12
C ILE A 59 -12.59 -9.72 9.42
N LYS A 60 -12.58 -10.91 8.82
CA LYS A 60 -11.43 -11.43 8.06
C LYS A 60 -11.05 -10.54 6.88
N ARG A 61 -12.04 -10.06 6.13
CA ARG A 61 -11.80 -9.15 5.01
C ARG A 61 -11.21 -7.83 5.52
N ASN A 62 -11.84 -7.26 6.55
CA ASN A 62 -11.48 -5.97 7.12
C ASN A 62 -10.09 -5.96 7.77
N SER A 63 -9.55 -7.11 8.19
CA SER A 63 -8.19 -7.18 8.74
C SER A 63 -7.09 -6.83 7.71
N ASN A 64 -7.42 -6.72 6.43
CA ASN A 64 -6.50 -6.29 5.37
C ASN A 64 -6.59 -4.79 5.06
N TYR A 65 -7.42 -4.03 5.77
CA TYR A 65 -7.63 -2.60 5.57
C TYR A 65 -7.31 -1.79 6.83
N LEU A 66 -7.18 -0.47 6.67
CA LEU A 66 -6.93 0.43 7.80
C LEU A 66 -8.12 0.40 8.78
N THR A 67 -7.92 -0.18 9.96
CA THR A 67 -8.85 -0.12 11.09
C THR A 67 -8.33 0.79 12.18
N THR A 68 -9.22 1.40 12.96
CA THR A 68 -8.88 2.29 14.07
C THR A 68 -9.62 1.91 15.35
N PRO A 69 -9.20 2.44 16.51
CA PRO A 69 -9.96 2.28 17.75
C PRO A 69 -11.42 2.74 17.64
N PHE A 70 -11.74 3.67 16.74
CA PHE A 70 -13.13 4.09 16.47
C PHE A 70 -13.97 2.97 15.85
N ASP A 71 -13.41 2.17 14.95
CA ASP A 71 -14.11 1.00 14.39
C ASP A 71 -14.31 -0.09 15.46
N MET A 72 -13.33 -0.26 16.36
CA MET A 72 -13.47 -1.18 17.49
C MET A 72 -14.57 -0.73 18.44
N TYR A 73 -14.64 0.56 18.77
CA TYR A 73 -15.74 1.13 19.53
C TYR A 73 -17.10 0.82 18.86
N ALA A 74 -17.24 1.09 17.56
CA ALA A 74 -18.45 0.78 16.81
C ALA A 74 -18.76 -0.73 16.76
N THR A 75 -17.72 -1.58 16.73
CA THR A 75 -17.88 -3.04 16.76
C THR A 75 -18.40 -3.52 18.10
N LEU A 76 -17.88 -2.99 19.22
CA LEU A 76 -18.37 -3.30 20.56
C LEU A 76 -19.83 -2.83 20.74
N GLN A 77 -20.18 -1.65 20.23
CA GLN A 77 -21.57 -1.18 20.22
C GLN A 77 -22.48 -2.11 19.40
N HIS A 78 -22.00 -2.62 18.27
CA HIS A 78 -22.76 -3.59 17.47
C HIS A 78 -22.96 -4.91 18.22
N ILE A 79 -21.96 -5.41 18.98
CA ILE A 79 -22.14 -6.61 19.82
C ILE A 79 -23.29 -6.41 20.82
N LEU A 80 -23.37 -5.24 21.46
CA LEU A 80 -24.41 -4.93 22.45
C LEU A 80 -25.81 -4.75 21.85
N THR A 81 -25.90 -4.40 20.57
CA THR A 81 -27.17 -4.05 19.89
C THR A 81 -27.60 -5.08 18.84
N TYR A 82 -26.83 -6.16 18.68
CA TYR A 82 -27.09 -7.23 17.74
C TYR A 82 -28.53 -7.78 17.90
N PRO A 83 -29.28 -8.02 16.81
CA PRO A 83 -28.87 -8.08 15.41
C PRO A 83 -28.83 -6.74 14.67
N PHE A 84 -29.06 -5.62 15.35
CA PHE A 84 -29.17 -4.32 14.71
C PHE A 84 -27.81 -3.61 14.66
N PRO A 85 -27.50 -2.89 13.57
CA PRO A 85 -26.34 -2.02 13.53
C PRO A 85 -26.39 -0.94 14.64
N PRO A 86 -25.23 -0.52 15.16
CA PRO A 86 -25.18 0.51 16.20
C PRO A 86 -25.65 1.86 15.65
N ALA A 87 -26.52 2.54 16.39
CA ALA A 87 -26.97 3.89 16.07
C ALA A 87 -26.06 4.97 16.70
N GLY A 88 -25.99 6.15 16.09
CA GLY A 88 -25.31 7.30 16.68
C GLY A 88 -23.77 7.29 16.62
N ILE A 89 -23.17 6.36 15.84
CA ILE A 89 -21.72 6.35 15.61
C ILE A 89 -21.33 7.55 14.75
N LYS A 90 -20.52 8.46 15.31
CA LYS A 90 -20.02 9.66 14.61
C LYS A 90 -18.76 9.38 13.77
N THR A 91 -17.88 8.52 14.27
CA THR A 91 -16.58 8.19 13.67
C THR A 91 -16.35 6.69 13.77
N GLY A 92 -15.82 6.10 12.71
CA GLY A 92 -15.61 4.66 12.60
C GLY A 92 -16.86 3.91 12.15
N GLN A 93 -16.70 2.61 11.87
CA GLN A 93 -17.79 1.70 11.50
C GLN A 93 -17.58 0.34 12.15
N SER A 94 -18.67 -0.42 12.34
CA SER A 94 -18.54 -1.78 12.87
C SER A 94 -17.75 -2.66 11.90
N LEU A 95 -16.76 -3.38 12.40
CA LEU A 95 -15.97 -4.34 11.63
C LEU A 95 -16.76 -5.60 11.25
N PHE A 96 -17.98 -5.77 11.77
CA PHE A 96 -18.93 -6.77 11.27
C PHE A 96 -19.62 -6.36 9.97
N GLN A 97 -19.39 -5.13 9.48
CA GLN A 97 -19.80 -4.65 8.17
C GLN A 97 -18.58 -4.50 7.27
N PRO A 98 -18.71 -4.68 5.94
CA PRO A 98 -17.57 -4.56 5.04
C PRO A 98 -17.02 -3.12 5.03
N ILE A 99 -15.70 -2.98 5.07
CA ILE A 99 -15.01 -1.74 4.77
C ILE A 99 -14.84 -1.62 3.25
N GLU A 100 -15.35 -0.54 2.68
CA GLU A 100 -15.17 -0.22 1.26
C GLU A 100 -13.78 0.41 1.01
N PRO A 101 -12.85 -0.27 0.31
CA PRO A 101 -11.44 0.13 0.26
C PRO A 101 -11.23 1.50 -0.38
N LEU A 102 -11.99 1.81 -1.44
CA LEU A 102 -11.89 3.08 -2.17
C LEU A 102 -12.34 4.27 -1.32
N ASN A 103 -13.20 4.03 -0.32
CA ASN A 103 -13.70 5.08 0.56
C ASN A 103 -12.93 5.14 1.88
N ARG A 104 -12.11 4.11 2.18
CA ARG A 104 -11.37 4.01 3.45
C ARG A 104 -10.07 4.81 3.41
N THR A 105 -10.21 6.10 3.67
CA THR A 105 -9.11 7.05 3.86
C THR A 105 -8.84 7.32 5.34
N CYS A 106 -7.67 7.85 5.69
CA CYS A 106 -7.39 8.31 7.05
C CYS A 106 -8.47 9.27 7.58
N LYS A 107 -8.91 10.24 6.75
CA LYS A 107 -9.99 11.16 7.10
C LYS A 107 -11.31 10.42 7.41
N SER A 108 -11.71 9.47 6.56
CA SER A 108 -12.93 8.66 6.81
C SER A 108 -12.82 7.78 8.07
N ALA A 109 -11.59 7.41 8.44
CA ALA A 109 -11.27 6.60 9.60
C ALA A 109 -11.12 7.41 10.91
N GLY A 110 -11.28 8.74 10.84
CA GLY A 110 -11.06 9.65 11.96
C GLY A 110 -9.60 9.90 12.30
N VAL A 111 -8.68 9.64 11.37
CA VAL A 111 -7.23 9.79 11.56
C VAL A 111 -6.76 11.09 10.90
N GLU A 112 -6.14 11.97 11.69
CA GLU A 112 -5.52 13.18 11.16
C GLU A 112 -4.26 12.89 10.34
N ASP A 113 -3.94 13.77 9.40
CA ASP A 113 -2.82 13.56 8.47
C ASP A 113 -1.48 13.22 9.15
N HIS A 114 -1.17 13.85 10.29
CA HIS A 114 0.09 13.62 10.99
C HIS A 114 0.15 12.27 11.75
N TRP A 115 -1.01 11.63 11.93
CA TRP A 115 -1.18 10.26 12.42
C TRP A 115 -1.42 9.24 11.30
N CYS A 116 -1.73 9.70 10.08
CA CYS A 116 -2.07 8.85 8.96
C CYS A 116 -0.90 7.99 8.48
N THR A 117 -1.07 6.67 8.58
CA THR A 117 -0.08 5.66 8.19
C THR A 117 -0.19 5.22 6.73
N CYS A 118 -1.21 5.69 6.00
CA CYS A 118 -1.29 5.48 4.56
C CYS A 118 -0.08 6.10 3.86
N LEU A 119 0.41 5.37 2.85
CA LEU A 119 1.54 5.80 2.04
C LEU A 119 1.03 6.55 0.81
N ASP A 120 1.84 7.49 0.34
CA ASP A 120 1.64 8.33 -0.83
C ASP A 120 2.94 8.32 -1.66
N PHE A 121 2.95 8.92 -2.84
CA PHE A 121 4.10 8.99 -3.71
C PHE A 121 4.86 10.32 -3.56
N GLU A 122 6.12 10.24 -3.14
CA GLU A 122 7.05 11.37 -3.12
C GLU A 122 7.98 11.33 -4.34
N LYS A 123 8.14 12.47 -5.02
CA LYS A 123 9.07 12.60 -6.15
C LYS A 123 10.51 12.48 -5.70
N VAL A 124 11.28 11.64 -6.38
CA VAL A 124 12.70 11.41 -6.12
C VAL A 124 13.55 11.73 -7.35
N SER A 125 14.86 11.88 -7.16
CA SER A 125 15.78 12.20 -8.25
C SER A 125 15.90 11.06 -9.27
N THR A 126 15.60 11.37 -10.53
CA THR A 126 15.78 10.45 -11.68
C THR A 126 17.24 10.15 -11.97
N LYS A 127 18.17 10.93 -11.42
CA LYS A 127 19.62 10.77 -11.64
C LYS A 127 20.27 9.74 -10.71
N SER A 128 19.56 9.26 -9.69
CA SER A 128 20.13 8.31 -8.72
C SER A 128 20.39 6.95 -9.36
N GLU A 129 21.50 6.31 -8.98
CA GLU A 129 21.86 4.98 -9.49
C GLU A 129 20.79 3.92 -9.15
N LEU A 130 20.11 4.07 -8.02
CA LEU A 130 18.98 3.22 -7.65
C LEU A 130 17.81 3.36 -8.63
N VAL A 131 17.42 4.59 -8.98
CA VAL A 131 16.32 4.81 -9.94
C VAL A 131 16.69 4.31 -11.33
N LYS A 132 17.95 4.46 -11.74
CA LYS A 132 18.45 3.86 -12.98
C LYS A 132 18.37 2.34 -12.96
N SER A 133 18.77 1.68 -11.87
CA SER A 133 18.71 0.22 -11.78
C SER A 133 17.27 -0.30 -11.80
N ILE A 134 16.33 0.41 -11.19
CA ILE A 134 14.89 0.13 -11.24
C ILE A 134 14.37 0.22 -12.70
N ALA A 135 14.73 1.27 -13.43
CA ALA A 135 14.31 1.44 -14.81
C ALA A 135 14.90 0.38 -15.75
N ILE A 136 16.17 0.04 -15.57
CA ILE A 136 16.82 -1.06 -16.30
C ILE A 136 16.11 -2.39 -16.02
N PHE A 137 15.74 -2.64 -14.76
CA PHE A 137 14.98 -3.84 -14.37
C PHE A 137 13.61 -3.89 -15.05
N ALA A 138 12.87 -2.77 -15.10
CA ALA A 138 11.58 -2.67 -15.77
C ALA A 138 11.70 -2.94 -17.29
N VAL A 139 12.68 -2.35 -17.96
CA VAL A 139 12.97 -2.64 -19.38
C VAL A 139 13.36 -4.10 -19.59
N GLY A 140 14.15 -4.66 -18.66
CA GLY A 140 14.48 -6.08 -18.65
C GLY A 140 13.26 -6.97 -18.54
N HIS A 141 12.27 -6.58 -17.73
CA HIS A 141 10.99 -7.28 -17.64
C HIS A 141 10.20 -7.22 -18.95
N ILE A 142 10.10 -6.05 -19.60
CA ILE A 142 9.48 -5.93 -20.93
C ILE A 142 10.14 -6.88 -21.94
N ASN A 143 11.46 -6.88 -22.00
CA ASN A 143 12.19 -7.76 -22.91
C ASN A 143 11.95 -9.25 -22.60
N LYS A 144 11.83 -9.64 -21.33
CA LYS A 144 11.46 -11.03 -20.96
C LYS A 144 10.07 -11.40 -21.49
N LEU A 145 9.10 -10.47 -21.45
CA LEU A 145 7.77 -10.70 -22.03
C LEU A 145 7.85 -10.89 -23.56
N LEU A 146 8.64 -10.07 -24.25
CA LEU A 146 8.85 -10.18 -25.69
C LEU A 146 9.64 -11.43 -26.09
N ASP A 147 10.54 -11.91 -25.22
CA ASP A 147 11.36 -13.10 -25.45
C ASP A 147 10.63 -14.42 -25.14
N PHE A 148 9.42 -14.37 -24.53
CA PHE A 148 8.69 -15.55 -24.09
C PHE A 148 8.28 -16.48 -25.25
N ASP A 149 7.85 -15.90 -26.38
CA ASP A 149 7.47 -16.64 -27.60
C ASP A 149 8.52 -16.40 -28.70
N ALA A 150 8.97 -17.49 -29.35
CA ALA A 150 10.02 -17.45 -30.37
C ALA A 150 9.64 -16.60 -31.61
N ARG A 151 8.36 -16.54 -31.98
CA ARG A 151 7.87 -15.68 -33.08
C ARG A 151 7.93 -14.22 -32.68
N VAL A 152 7.45 -13.86 -31.49
CA VAL A 152 7.52 -12.48 -30.99
C VAL A 152 8.98 -12.02 -30.89
N LYS A 153 9.86 -12.84 -30.30
CA LYS A 153 11.30 -12.58 -30.21
C LYS A 153 11.96 -12.35 -31.58
N ARG A 154 11.52 -13.10 -32.59
CA ARG A 154 12.00 -12.95 -33.97
C ARG A 154 11.50 -11.65 -34.60
N LEU A 155 10.27 -11.24 -34.34
CA LEU A 155 9.61 -10.10 -34.98
C LEU A 155 9.87 -8.75 -34.30
N CYS A 156 9.98 -8.72 -32.97
CA CYS A 156 10.14 -7.50 -32.18
C CYS A 156 11.62 -7.20 -31.89
N ARG A 157 12.00 -5.92 -31.91
CA ARG A 157 13.31 -5.45 -31.47
C ARG A 157 13.43 -5.49 -29.95
N LYS A 158 14.62 -5.81 -29.46
CA LYS A 158 14.95 -5.70 -28.03
C LYS A 158 15.02 -4.23 -27.63
N LEU A 159 14.38 -3.88 -26.52
CA LEU A 159 14.31 -2.52 -26.03
C LEU A 159 15.46 -2.23 -25.06
N THR A 160 15.92 -0.99 -25.06
CA THR A 160 16.88 -0.45 -24.08
C THR A 160 16.29 0.76 -23.38
N LEU A 161 16.80 1.05 -22.18
CA LEU A 161 16.43 2.27 -21.47
C LEU A 161 16.96 3.49 -22.24
N GLY A 162 16.08 4.44 -22.53
CA GLY A 162 16.43 5.75 -23.09
C GLY A 162 16.58 6.79 -21.99
N GLU A 163 15.45 7.28 -21.47
CA GLU A 163 15.41 8.37 -20.48
C GLU A 163 14.41 8.08 -19.36
N ILE A 164 14.72 8.51 -18.13
CA ILE A 164 13.78 8.46 -17.01
C ILE A 164 13.18 9.86 -16.82
N LYS A 165 11.87 9.99 -17.05
CA LYS A 165 11.15 11.27 -16.96
C LYS A 165 10.70 11.58 -15.54
N VAL A 166 10.16 10.58 -14.85
CA VAL A 166 9.61 10.71 -13.49
C VAL A 166 10.03 9.52 -12.67
N ALA A 167 10.34 9.76 -11.40
CA ALA A 167 10.52 8.72 -10.41
C ALA A 167 9.81 9.15 -9.13
N LEU A 168 8.92 8.30 -8.66
CA LEU A 168 8.14 8.46 -7.44
C LEU A 168 8.44 7.29 -6.53
N ARG A 169 8.42 7.54 -5.23
CA ARG A 169 8.62 6.52 -4.20
C ARG A 169 7.51 6.58 -3.19
N GLU A 170 6.95 5.43 -2.90
CA GLU A 170 5.94 5.23 -1.85
C GLU A 170 6.54 5.56 -0.48
N MET A 171 5.95 6.54 0.21
CA MET A 171 6.40 7.13 1.46
C MET A 171 5.18 7.63 2.27
N PRO A 172 5.24 7.69 3.61
CA PRO A 172 4.20 8.35 4.39
C PRO A 172 4.05 9.83 4.01
N ASN A 173 2.88 10.39 4.25
CA ASN A 173 2.61 11.80 3.95
C ASN A 173 3.59 12.76 4.66
N GLU A 174 3.73 13.97 4.11
CA GLU A 174 4.71 14.95 4.58
C GLU A 174 4.53 15.36 6.05
N LYS A 175 3.28 15.46 6.53
CA LYS A 175 3.00 15.81 7.93
C LYS A 175 3.50 14.73 8.89
N LEU A 176 3.29 13.44 8.57
CA LEU A 176 3.88 12.34 9.36
C LEU A 176 5.40 12.40 9.30
N GLN A 177 5.99 12.59 8.12
CA GLN A 177 7.45 12.68 7.96
C GLN A 177 8.04 13.79 8.86
N LYS A 178 7.37 14.93 8.98
CA LYS A 178 7.80 16.10 9.77
C LYS A 178 7.37 16.08 11.24
N PHE A 179 6.44 15.21 11.65
CA PHE A 179 5.90 15.17 13.01
C PHE A 179 6.99 15.00 14.08
N LYS A 180 7.03 15.85 15.11
CA LYS A 180 7.96 15.74 16.24
C LYS A 180 7.28 15.22 17.50
N MET A 181 6.20 15.87 17.91
CA MET A 181 5.45 15.52 19.12
C MET A 181 4.04 16.13 19.05
N SER A 182 3.13 15.55 19.83
CA SER A 182 1.85 16.17 20.15
C SER A 182 1.96 17.03 21.41
N TYR A 183 1.05 17.99 21.55
CA TYR A 183 0.90 18.79 22.76
C TYR A 183 -0.59 19.05 23.02
N GLN A 184 -0.92 19.43 24.25
CA GLN A 184 -2.28 19.77 24.63
C GLN A 184 -2.70 21.08 23.97
N ASP A 185 -3.87 21.09 23.33
CA ASP A 185 -4.53 22.30 22.85
C ASP A 185 -5.89 22.48 23.55
N HIS A 186 -6.74 23.38 23.04
CA HIS A 186 -8.07 23.61 23.61
C HIS A 186 -9.08 22.48 23.36
N HIS A 187 -8.78 21.52 22.48
CA HIS A 187 -9.67 20.41 22.13
C HIS A 187 -9.33 19.15 22.94
N CYS A 188 -8.05 18.79 23.06
CA CYS A 188 -7.63 17.61 23.83
C CYS A 188 -6.13 17.60 24.21
N ASP A 189 -5.75 16.67 25.08
CA ASP A 189 -4.39 16.51 25.63
C ASP A 189 -3.29 16.20 24.59
N SER A 190 -3.66 15.83 23.35
CA SER A 190 -2.70 15.50 22.28
C SER A 190 -3.19 15.88 20.87
N CYS A 191 -4.05 16.89 20.78
CA CYS A 191 -4.62 17.35 19.52
C CYS A 191 -3.69 18.35 18.79
N GLY A 192 -2.86 19.09 19.53
CA GLY A 192 -1.84 19.94 18.94
C GLY A 192 -0.69 19.13 18.36
N ALA A 193 -0.16 19.52 17.19
CA ALA A 193 0.96 18.82 16.54
C ALA A 193 2.12 19.78 16.22
N MET A 194 3.33 19.41 16.65
CA MET A 194 4.56 20.15 16.32
C MET A 194 5.30 19.45 15.18
N PHE A 195 5.69 20.23 14.17
CA PHE A 195 6.43 19.75 13.00
C PHE A 195 7.86 20.27 13.00
N GLY A 196 8.77 19.53 12.36
CA GLY A 196 10.14 19.97 12.10
C GLY A 196 10.68 19.39 10.81
N GLU A 197 11.95 18.99 10.81
CA GLU A 197 12.58 18.35 9.66
C GLU A 197 12.00 16.95 9.38
N LYS A 198 12.15 16.50 8.14
CA LYS A 198 11.76 15.15 7.74
C LYS A 198 12.56 14.11 8.53
N ALA A 199 11.87 13.08 9.01
CA ALA A 199 12.48 11.92 9.64
C ALA A 199 13.50 11.25 8.71
N LYS A 200 14.49 10.58 9.31
CA LYS A 200 15.44 9.77 8.54
C LYS A 200 14.68 8.69 7.78
N ASP A 201 14.82 8.73 6.46
CA ASP A 201 14.26 7.74 5.56
C ASP A 201 15.05 6.44 5.64
N THR A 202 14.42 5.43 6.22
CA THR A 202 14.94 4.05 6.33
C THR A 202 14.18 3.08 5.43
N MET A 203 13.15 3.54 4.72
CA MET A 203 12.23 2.68 3.95
C MET A 203 12.62 2.57 2.48
N TYR A 204 13.50 3.44 1.98
CA TYR A 204 13.89 3.49 0.56
C TYR A 204 14.40 2.18 -0.04
N ARG A 205 14.90 1.25 0.79
CA ARG A 205 15.41 -0.06 0.35
C ARG A 205 14.32 -1.09 0.08
N ASP A 206 13.12 -0.89 0.65
CA ASP A 206 12.02 -1.85 0.60
C ASP A 206 10.71 -1.20 0.12
N ALA A 207 10.81 0.02 -0.42
CA ALA A 207 9.67 0.80 -0.90
C ALA A 207 9.22 0.39 -2.30
N LEU A 208 7.97 0.71 -2.63
CA LEU A 208 7.49 0.69 -4.01
C LEU A 208 7.94 1.96 -4.74
N TYR A 209 8.47 1.82 -5.95
CA TYR A 209 8.81 2.93 -6.82
C TYR A 209 7.93 2.90 -8.06
N GLN A 210 7.34 4.04 -8.41
CA GLN A 210 6.67 4.23 -9.70
C GLN A 210 7.56 5.09 -10.58
N ILE A 211 7.92 4.59 -11.76
CA ILE A 211 8.82 5.26 -12.70
C ILE A 211 8.14 5.46 -14.05
N HIS A 212 8.37 6.63 -14.63
CA HIS A 212 7.97 6.92 -15.99
C HIS A 212 9.23 7.06 -16.85
N PHE A 213 9.36 6.24 -17.88
CA PHE A 213 10.60 6.15 -18.66
C PHE A 213 10.32 5.94 -20.14
N VAL A 214 11.28 6.36 -20.96
CA VAL A 214 11.28 6.19 -22.41
C VAL A 214 12.22 5.04 -22.77
N THR A 215 11.80 4.18 -23.70
CA THR A 215 12.67 3.13 -24.27
C THR A 215 13.06 3.41 -25.70
N PHE A 216 14.15 2.78 -26.15
CA PHE A 216 14.63 2.78 -27.52
C PHE A 216 14.66 1.35 -28.07
N PRO A 217 14.45 1.09 -29.38
CA PRO A 217 14.22 2.03 -30.49
C PRO A 217 12.77 2.50 -30.68
N ASN A 218 11.83 2.01 -29.88
CA ASN A 218 10.41 2.27 -30.08
C ASN A 218 9.94 3.67 -29.59
N ASN A 219 10.84 4.45 -28.98
CA ASN A 219 10.59 5.75 -28.35
C ASN A 219 9.39 5.74 -27.41
N GLY A 220 9.19 4.61 -26.71
CA GLY A 220 7.96 4.38 -25.96
C GLY A 220 7.97 4.93 -24.56
N PHE A 221 6.90 5.63 -24.18
CA PHE A 221 6.74 6.16 -22.84
C PHE A 221 5.94 5.18 -21.98
N TYR A 222 6.57 4.70 -20.92
CA TYR A 222 6.05 3.67 -20.04
C TYR A 222 5.94 4.15 -18.61
N GLU A 223 4.92 3.65 -17.92
CA GLU A 223 4.77 3.72 -16.47
C GLU A 223 4.91 2.30 -15.89
N ALA A 224 5.76 2.15 -14.87
CA ALA A 224 5.94 0.88 -14.18
C ALA A 224 6.07 1.09 -12.66
N SER A 225 5.45 0.20 -11.90
CA SER A 225 5.62 0.11 -10.46
C SER A 225 6.55 -1.06 -10.12
N VAL A 226 7.63 -0.81 -9.39
CA VAL A 226 8.67 -1.80 -9.05
C VAL A 226 8.87 -1.81 -7.55
N LYS A 227 8.69 -2.99 -6.94
CA LYS A 227 8.95 -3.21 -5.51
C LYS A 227 10.42 -3.52 -5.32
N LEU A 228 11.05 -2.86 -4.35
CA LEU A 228 12.41 -3.18 -3.92
C LEU A 228 12.38 -4.10 -2.70
N GLU A 229 13.47 -4.85 -2.56
CA GLU A 229 13.83 -5.62 -1.36
C GLU A 229 15.33 -5.48 -1.15
N GLU A 230 15.73 -5.05 0.04
CA GLU A 230 17.12 -4.82 0.42
C GLU A 230 17.89 -3.90 -0.56
N GLY A 231 17.19 -2.93 -1.16
CA GLY A 231 17.74 -1.96 -2.11
C GLY A 231 17.91 -2.49 -3.53
N LYS A 232 17.38 -3.68 -3.84
CA LYS A 232 17.41 -4.28 -5.18
C LYS A 232 15.99 -4.37 -5.75
N PRO A 233 15.80 -4.17 -7.06
CA PRO A 233 14.51 -4.43 -7.70
C PRO A 233 14.12 -5.90 -7.54
N LEU A 234 13.01 -6.18 -6.85
CA LEU A 234 12.51 -7.54 -6.61
C LEU A 234 11.55 -7.96 -7.73
N LYS A 235 10.50 -7.17 -7.94
CA LYS A 235 9.45 -7.48 -8.92
C LYS A 235 8.74 -6.23 -9.44
N VAL A 236 8.22 -6.34 -10.66
CA VAL A 236 7.20 -5.41 -11.16
C VAL A 236 5.89 -5.73 -10.46
N VAL A 237 5.19 -4.70 -9.98
CA VAL A 237 3.87 -4.82 -9.34
C VAL A 237 2.81 -4.39 -10.35
N GLY A 238 1.90 -5.30 -10.68
CA GLY A 238 0.95 -5.10 -11.77
C GLY A 238 1.62 -5.18 -13.15
N ASP A 239 0.99 -4.56 -14.14
CA ASP A 239 1.49 -4.50 -15.51
C ASP A 239 2.25 -3.20 -15.79
N ILE A 240 3.18 -3.25 -16.74
CA ILE A 240 3.81 -2.04 -17.30
C ILE A 240 2.84 -1.43 -18.33
N SER A 241 2.53 -0.16 -18.16
CA SER A 241 1.58 0.58 -18.99
C SER A 241 2.33 1.41 -20.03
N ARG A 242 1.91 1.34 -21.29
CA ARG A 242 2.32 2.30 -22.34
C ARG A 242 1.37 3.49 -22.27
N VAL A 243 1.90 4.68 -22.01
CA VAL A 243 1.08 5.88 -21.76
C VAL A 243 0.87 6.74 -23.02
N ASP A 244 1.64 6.51 -24.07
CA ASP A 244 1.52 7.16 -25.38
C ASP A 244 1.08 6.20 -26.49
N ARG A 245 0.62 6.75 -27.62
CA ARG A 245 0.17 5.95 -28.77
C ARG A 245 1.34 5.26 -29.46
N PHE A 246 1.21 3.96 -29.73
CA PHE A 246 2.24 3.15 -30.41
C PHE A 246 2.00 3.00 -31.93
N GLY A 247 0.83 3.39 -32.45
CA GLY A 247 0.56 3.40 -33.89
C GLY A 247 0.82 2.05 -34.56
N THR A 248 1.57 2.06 -35.66
CA THR A 248 1.91 0.89 -36.48
C THR A 248 3.14 0.12 -35.99
N GLN A 249 3.77 0.55 -34.88
CA GLN A 249 4.97 -0.10 -34.33
C GLN A 249 4.85 -1.62 -34.12
N PRO A 250 3.69 -2.18 -33.68
CA PRO A 250 3.53 -3.60 -33.44
C PRO A 250 2.77 -4.34 -34.57
N ASP A 251 2.71 -3.80 -35.79
CA ASP A 251 1.93 -4.38 -36.91
C ASP A 251 2.24 -5.85 -37.21
N CYS A 252 3.47 -6.30 -36.96
CA CYS A 252 3.91 -7.68 -37.13
C CYS A 252 3.29 -8.67 -36.12
N ILE A 253 2.72 -8.20 -35.02
CA ILE A 253 2.13 -9.05 -33.96
C ILE A 253 0.71 -8.65 -33.56
N LYS A 254 0.14 -7.58 -34.15
CA LYS A 254 -1.10 -6.95 -33.68
C LYS A 254 -2.31 -7.90 -33.66
N ASP A 255 -2.39 -8.84 -34.60
CA ASP A 255 -3.54 -9.74 -34.73
C ASP A 255 -3.39 -11.03 -33.92
N THR A 256 -2.17 -11.32 -33.42
CA THR A 256 -1.84 -12.61 -32.78
C THR A 256 -1.40 -12.48 -31.32
N TYR A 257 -0.77 -11.36 -30.95
CA TYR A 257 -0.25 -11.12 -29.59
C TYR A 257 -0.69 -9.75 -29.07
N VAL A 258 -2.01 -9.54 -28.98
CA VAL A 258 -2.65 -8.27 -28.59
C VAL A 258 -2.10 -7.70 -27.27
N HIS A 259 -1.76 -8.55 -26.30
CA HIS A 259 -1.24 -8.12 -24.99
C HIS A 259 0.20 -7.57 -25.04
N LEU A 260 0.95 -7.82 -26.12
CA LEU A 260 2.35 -7.38 -26.30
C LEU A 260 2.52 -6.19 -27.24
N ILE A 261 1.44 -5.73 -27.89
CA ILE A 261 1.48 -4.63 -28.86
C ILE A 261 2.01 -3.34 -28.25
N LYS A 262 1.75 -3.12 -26.97
CA LYS A 262 2.22 -1.96 -26.22
C LYS A 262 3.75 -1.92 -26.06
N TYR A 263 4.45 -3.04 -26.29
CA TYR A 263 5.90 -3.16 -26.13
C TYR A 263 6.63 -3.30 -27.47
N CYS A 264 6.05 -4.07 -28.40
CA CYS A 264 6.74 -4.47 -29.61
C CYS A 264 7.02 -3.30 -30.55
N TYR A 265 8.24 -3.28 -31.09
CA TYR A 265 8.60 -2.50 -32.26
C TYR A 265 9.17 -3.45 -33.29
N CYS A 266 8.47 -3.59 -34.41
CA CYS A 266 8.80 -4.56 -35.44
C CYS A 266 10.20 -4.31 -36.03
N LYS A 267 10.87 -5.41 -36.39
CA LYS A 267 12.16 -5.38 -37.07
C LYS A 267 12.03 -4.87 -38.49
#